data_AF-A0A843HVF0-F1
#
_entry.id   AF-A0A843HVF0-F1
#
_cell.length_a   1.000
_cell.length_b   1.000
_cell.length_c   1.000
_cell.angle_alpha   90.00
_cell.angle_beta   90.00
_cell.angle_gamma   90.00
#
_symmetry.space_group_name_H-M   'P 1'
#
loop_
_entity.id
_entity.type
_entity.pdbx_description
1 polymer ?
#
loop_
_entity_poly.entity_id
_entity_poly.type
_entity_poly.pdbx_seq_one_letter_code
_entity_poly.pdbx_strand_id
1 'polypeptide(L)'
;MTYELNIYGNNDEILKTYGTDKIRWGVLMEALKLKDELDKDKDGQFEVINTFLKKIFPDITDEDLANADYEDVINTFVQICNKAGSINGGETKNAKGAETE
;
A
#
# COMPACT_ATOMS: atom_id res chain seq x y z
N MET A 1 -7.97 2.20 10.16
CA MET A 1 -7.70 1.28 9.03
C MET A 1 -6.25 0.89 9.19
N THR A 2 -5.99 -0.39 9.40
CA THR A 2 -4.65 -0.94 9.55
C THR A 2 -4.31 -1.64 8.24
N TYR A 3 -3.09 -1.44 7.75
CA TYR A 3 -2.56 -2.16 6.61
C TYR A 3 -1.81 -3.37 7.14
N GLU A 4 -2.22 -4.57 6.73
CA GLU A 4 -1.70 -5.82 7.25
C GLU A 4 -1.21 -6.68 6.09
N LEU A 5 -0.04 -7.29 6.26
CA LEU A 5 0.55 -8.23 5.33
C LEU A 5 0.95 -9.49 6.10
N ASN A 6 0.36 -10.62 5.72
CA ASN A 6 0.64 -11.91 6.33
C ASN A 6 1.76 -12.64 5.59
N ILE A 7 2.58 -13.33 6.37
CA ILE A 7 3.64 -14.20 5.90
C ILE A 7 3.25 -15.62 6.28
N TYR A 8 3.31 -16.54 5.31
CA TYR A 8 2.81 -17.89 5.47
C TYR A 8 3.96 -18.90 5.58
N GLY A 9 3.69 -20.03 6.23
CA GLY A 9 4.58 -21.18 6.28
C GLY A 9 4.20 -22.23 5.25
N ASN A 10 4.95 -23.34 5.24
CA ASN A 10 4.75 -24.44 4.29
C ASN A 10 3.38 -25.13 4.36
N ASN A 11 2.58 -24.88 5.41
CA ASN A 11 1.23 -25.45 5.59
C ASN A 11 0.12 -24.38 5.54
N ASP A 12 0.35 -23.25 4.86
CA ASP A 12 -0.58 -22.10 4.84
C ASP A 12 -0.87 -21.51 6.24
N GLU A 13 -0.03 -21.81 7.22
CA GLU A 13 -0.11 -21.22 8.56
C GLU A 13 0.52 -19.82 8.57
N ILE A 14 -0.12 -18.85 9.22
CA ILE A 14 0.44 -17.50 9.34
C ILE A 14 1.63 -17.54 10.31
N LEU A 15 2.83 -17.30 9.79
CA LEU A 15 4.07 -17.21 10.57
C LEU A 15 4.26 -15.83 11.20
N LYS A 16 3.93 -14.77 10.44
CA LYS A 16 4.06 -13.38 10.88
C LYS A 16 2.99 -12.51 10.23
N THR A 17 2.61 -11.44 10.92
CA THR A 17 1.76 -10.38 10.37
C THR A 17 2.47 -9.04 10.56
N TYR A 18 2.73 -8.34 9.46
CA TYR A 18 3.22 -6.97 9.49
C TYR A 18 2.04 -6.02 9.42
N GLY A 19 1.88 -5.19 10.45
CA GLY A 19 0.77 -4.25 10.56
C GLY A 19 1.25 -2.81 10.71
N THR A 20 0.60 -1.86 10.02
CA THR A 20 0.82 -0.42 10.26
C THR A 20 -0.47 0.38 10.15
N ASP A 21 -0.67 1.33 11.05
CA ASP A 21 -1.78 2.30 11.02
C ASP A 21 -1.39 3.62 10.34
N LYS A 22 -0.09 3.86 10.13
CA LYS A 22 0.46 5.13 9.66
C LYS A 22 1.40 4.94 8.49
N ILE A 23 1.02 5.50 7.35
CA ILE A 23 1.87 5.59 6.16
C ILE A 23 2.35 7.04 6.01
N ARG A 24 3.66 7.22 5.81
CA ARG A 24 4.26 8.54 5.62
C ARG A 24 3.78 9.18 4.31
N TRP A 25 3.57 10.49 4.30
CA TRP A 25 3.09 11.24 3.11
C TRP A 25 3.91 10.96 1.84
N GLY A 26 5.24 10.97 1.94
CA GLY A 26 6.12 10.70 0.80
C GLY A 26 5.90 9.31 0.18
N VAL A 27 5.60 8.31 1.01
CA VAL A 27 5.31 6.94 0.55
C VAL A 27 3.96 6.89 -0.17
N LEU A 28 2.96 7.63 0.29
CA LEU A 28 1.67 7.74 -0.40
C LEU A 28 1.80 8.38 -1.79
N MET A 29 2.61 9.44 -1.90
CA MET A 29 2.90 10.10 -3.19
C MET A 29 3.65 9.16 -4.15
N GLU A 30 4.54 8.33 -3.62
CA GLU A 30 5.23 7.31 -4.41
C GLU A 30 4.25 6.24 -4.89
N ALA A 31 3.34 5.77 -4.02
CA ALA A 31 2.31 4.78 -4.37
C ALA A 31 1.42 5.20 -5.56
N LEU A 32 1.10 6.51 -5.65
CA LEU A 32 0.33 7.06 -6.77
C LEU A 32 1.09 6.98 -8.08
N LYS A 33 2.37 7.37 -8.07
CA LYS A 33 3.23 7.30 -9.27
C LYS A 33 3.43 5.87 -9.73
N LEU A 34 3.70 4.97 -8.78
CA LEU A 34 3.88 3.56 -9.07
C LEU A 34 2.63 2.95 -9.69
N LYS A 35 1.43 3.29 -9.20
CA LYS A 35 0.19 2.80 -9.80
C LYS A 35 0.07 3.14 -11.30
N ASP A 36 0.46 4.36 -11.70
CA ASP A 36 0.43 4.79 -13.11
C ASP A 36 1.51 4.12 -13.97
N GLU A 37 2.64 3.72 -13.37
CA GLU A 37 3.74 3.02 -14.06
C GLU A 37 3.44 1.53 -14.22
N LEU A 38 2.88 0.89 -13.18
CA LEU A 38 2.50 -0.52 -13.19
C LEU A 38 1.47 -0.79 -14.29
N ASP A 39 0.48 0.09 -14.52
CA ASP A 39 -0.50 -0.11 -15.59
C ASP A 39 0.13 -0.28 -16.99
N LYS A 40 1.36 0.20 -17.19
CA LYS A 40 2.08 0.19 -18.47
C LYS A 40 3.04 -0.99 -18.65
N ASP A 41 3.63 -1.50 -17.58
CA ASP A 41 4.62 -2.59 -17.61
C ASP A 41 4.27 -3.62 -16.54
N LYS A 42 3.98 -4.86 -16.97
CA LYS A 42 3.53 -5.96 -16.10
C LYS A 42 4.67 -6.83 -15.57
N ASP A 43 5.81 -6.83 -16.23
CA ASP A 43 6.92 -7.72 -15.89
C ASP A 43 7.80 -7.12 -14.78
N GLY A 44 7.98 -5.78 -14.77
CA GLY A 44 8.74 -5.06 -13.74
C GLY A 44 7.99 -4.77 -12.43
N GLN A 45 6.72 -5.17 -12.33
CA GLN A 45 5.84 -4.75 -11.23
C GLN A 45 6.26 -5.28 -9.86
N PHE A 46 6.71 -6.54 -9.83
CA PHE A 46 6.94 -7.26 -8.60
C PHE A 46 8.12 -6.70 -7.80
N GLU A 47 9.22 -6.38 -8.48
CA GLU A 47 10.41 -5.82 -7.82
C GLU A 47 10.12 -4.44 -7.21
N VAL A 48 9.33 -3.65 -7.93
CA VAL A 48 8.90 -2.31 -7.50
C VAL A 48 7.95 -2.39 -6.31
N ILE A 49 6.97 -3.30 -6.34
CA ILE A 49 6.04 -3.54 -5.22
C ILE A 49 6.79 -4.05 -3.99
N ASN A 50 7.73 -4.98 -4.15
CA ASN A 50 8.55 -5.49 -3.05
C ASN A 50 9.37 -4.39 -2.38
N THR A 51 10.03 -3.54 -3.19
CA THR A 51 10.79 -2.39 -2.70
C THR A 51 9.87 -1.41 -1.96
N PHE A 52 8.67 -1.20 -2.48
CA PHE A 52 7.69 -0.31 -1.88
C PHE A 52 7.17 -0.83 -0.54
N LEU A 53 6.84 -2.13 -0.43
CA LEU A 53 6.39 -2.75 0.83
C LEU A 53 7.44 -2.65 1.93
N LYS A 54 8.73 -2.82 1.62
CA LYS A 54 9.82 -2.61 2.58
C LYS A 54 9.93 -1.17 3.10
N LYS A 55 9.50 -0.17 2.33
CA LYS A 55 9.43 1.22 2.80
C LYS A 55 8.30 1.45 3.79
N ILE A 56 7.24 0.64 3.72
CA ILE A 56 6.07 0.72 4.59
C ILE A 56 6.28 -0.08 5.86
N PHE A 57 6.80 -1.30 5.70
CA PHE A 57 7.10 -2.25 6.76
C PHE A 57 8.63 -2.38 6.88
N PRO A 58 9.30 -1.53 7.67
CA PRO A 58 10.77 -1.51 7.72
C PRO A 58 11.39 -2.82 8.23
N ASP A 59 10.61 -3.62 8.96
CA ASP A 59 11.04 -4.90 9.52
C ASP A 59 10.82 -6.08 8.56
N ILE A 60 10.19 -5.87 7.39
CA ILE A 60 9.98 -6.95 6.42
C ILE A 60 11.27 -7.26 5.67
N THR A 61 11.58 -8.55 5.54
CA THR A 61 12.76 -9.03 4.82
C THR A 61 12.41 -9.59 3.44
N ASP A 62 13.42 -9.81 2.61
CA ASP A 62 13.26 -10.54 1.34
C ASP A 62 12.72 -11.96 1.54
N GLU A 63 13.17 -12.65 2.61
CA GLU A 63 12.69 -13.98 2.96
C GLU A 63 11.22 -13.97 3.39
N ASP A 64 10.79 -12.92 4.11
CA ASP A 64 9.37 -12.78 4.46
C ASP A 64 8.52 -12.57 3.20
N LEU A 65 8.95 -11.68 2.29
CA LEU A 65 8.23 -11.44 1.03
C LEU A 65 8.17 -12.68 0.13
N ALA A 66 9.19 -13.53 0.15
CA ALA A 66 9.19 -14.80 -0.58
C ALA A 66 8.14 -15.80 -0.05
N ASN A 67 7.70 -15.61 1.19
CA ASN A 67 6.69 -16.41 1.87
C ASN A 67 5.32 -15.68 1.97
N ALA A 68 5.19 -14.49 1.37
CA ALA A 68 3.93 -13.78 1.32
C ALA A 68 3.09 -14.27 0.14
N ASP A 69 1.76 -14.33 0.33
CA ASP A 69 0.85 -14.67 -0.77
C ASP A 69 0.77 -13.51 -1.78
N TYR A 70 0.74 -13.87 -3.07
CA TYR A 70 0.61 -12.91 -4.16
C TYR A 70 -0.63 -12.01 -4.00
N GLU A 71 -1.78 -12.59 -3.67
CA GLU A 71 -3.03 -11.85 -3.51
C GLU A 71 -2.92 -10.87 -2.34
N ASP A 72 -2.31 -11.27 -1.23
CA ASP A 72 -2.12 -10.40 -0.07
C ASP A 72 -1.18 -9.22 -0.36
N VAL A 73 -0.09 -9.47 -1.07
CA VAL A 73 0.87 -8.44 -1.50
C VAL A 73 0.17 -7.40 -2.39
N ILE A 74 -0.54 -7.85 -3.41
CA ILE A 74 -1.25 -6.96 -4.34
C ILE A 74 -2.40 -6.24 -3.64
N ASN A 75 -3.19 -6.93 -2.82
CA ASN A 75 -4.30 -6.32 -2.08
C ASN A 75 -3.79 -5.24 -1.12
N THR A 76 -2.70 -5.49 -0.42
CA THR A 76 -2.06 -4.50 0.46
C THR A 76 -1.61 -3.28 -0.33
N PHE A 77 -0.92 -3.48 -1.44
CA PHE A 77 -0.48 -2.39 -2.32
C PHE A 77 -1.66 -1.56 -2.84
N VAL A 78 -2.71 -2.21 -3.36
CA VAL A 78 -3.90 -1.55 -3.89
C VAL A 78 -4.64 -0.74 -2.82
N GLN A 79 -4.75 -1.27 -1.59
CA GLN A 79 -5.35 -0.55 -0.46
C GLN A 79 -4.60 0.75 -0.15
N ILE A 80 -3.27 0.72 -0.22
CA ILE A 80 -2.42 1.88 0.02
C ILE A 80 -2.57 2.91 -1.10
N CYS A 81 -2.53 2.47 -2.36
CA CYS A 81 -2.76 3.33 -3.51
C CYS A 81 -4.16 3.98 -3.48
N ASN A 82 -5.20 3.23 -3.11
CA ASN A 82 -6.57 3.75 -3.01
C ASN A 82 -6.68 4.80 -1.90
N LYS A 83 -5.98 4.61 -0.77
CA LYS A 83 -5.89 5.64 0.27
C LYS A 83 -5.20 6.89 -0.25
N ALA A 84 -4.07 6.75 -0.93
CA ALA A 84 -3.34 7.87 -1.51
C ALA A 84 -4.20 8.62 -2.55
N GLY A 85 -4.94 7.87 -3.38
CA GLY A 85 -5.87 8.42 -4.37
C GLY A 85 -7.04 9.16 -3.73
N SER A 86 -7.57 8.66 -2.61
CA SER A 86 -8.64 9.33 -1.85
C SER A 86 -8.17 10.65 -1.22
N ILE A 87 -6.87 10.77 -0.93
CA ILE A 87 -6.26 12.00 -0.40
C ILE A 87 -6.04 13.01 -1.54
N ASN A 88 -5.55 12.56 -2.70
CA ASN A 88 -5.26 13.42 -3.84
C ASN A 88 -6.51 13.83 -4.64
N GLY A 89 -7.47 12.91 -4.75
CA GLY A 89 -8.81 13.13 -5.31
C GLY A 89 -9.84 13.54 -4.26
N GLY A 90 -9.38 13.93 -3.07
CA GLY A 90 -10.23 14.54 -2.07
C GLY A 90 -10.87 15.77 -2.68
N GLU A 91 -12.14 15.62 -3.05
CA GLU A 91 -13.06 16.73 -3.21
C GLU A 91 -12.76 17.72 -2.09
N THR A 92 -12.33 18.92 -2.47
CA THR A 92 -12.43 20.11 -1.64
C THR A 92 -13.90 20.30 -1.27
N LYS A 93 -14.39 19.56 -0.29
CA LYS A 93 -15.61 19.89 0.47
C LYS A 93 -15.24 20.85 1.59
N ASN A 94 -14.60 21.96 1.22
CA ASN A 94 -14.64 23.22 1.94
C ASN A 94 -15.15 24.21 0.87
N ALA A 95 -16.33 24.83 0.96
CA ALA A 95 -16.97 25.36 2.15
C ALA A 95 -18.50 25.16 2.11
N LYS A 96 -19.05 24.62 3.21
CA LYS A 96 -20.45 24.80 3.55
C LYS A 96 -20.54 26.09 4.39
N GLY A 97 -21.29 27.07 3.89
CA GLY A 97 -21.93 28.12 4.70
C GLY A 97 -21.07 29.32 5.08
N ALA A 98 -21.23 30.40 4.32
CA ALA A 98 -21.26 31.76 4.86
C ALA A 98 -22.34 32.53 4.10
N GLU A 99 -23.60 32.14 4.33
CA GLU A 99 -24.70 33.07 4.23
C GLU A 99 -24.56 34.01 5.44
N THR A 100 -24.34 35.29 5.19
CA THR A 100 -24.45 36.32 6.23
C THR A 100 -25.17 37.50 5.58
N GLU A 101 -26.45 37.58 5.96
CA GLU A 101 -27.32 38.77 6.11
C GLU A 101 -27.58 39.68 4.90
#